data_AF-A2G6L3-F1
#
_entry.id   AF-A2G6L3-F1
#
_cell.length_a   1.000
_cell.length_b   1.000
_cell.length_c   1.000
_cell.angle_alpha   90.00
_cell.angle_beta   90.00
_cell.angle_gamma   90.00
#
_symmetry.space_group_name_H-M   'P 1'
#
loop_
_entity.id
_entity.type
_entity.pdbx_description
1 polymer ?
#
loop_
_entity_poly.entity_id
_entity_poly.type
_entity_poly.pdbx_seq_one_letter_code
_entity_poly.pdbx_strand_id
1 'polypeptide(L)'
;MDKKIEIKGDQIQQVQKLTVETECLENELMNIKSSRTRANQVIQEFKKQLQSVALDVDRKKESQNDRIKYLNHAIETAEKEKERLNSKLRQLEIEVESQKEKYESQVEAMQYQAHEIETNLKSKIQVALHQLRGLREFQEHKHQMDEQMRNISQLISKERKERLAEQSAIHKKLQAQREYYEKQLSHDLAEADSFATEFQDLHLDLATTKILHETEAKREALKADNNNTLEVIKKNDQLRHQLQDLEQQRRLLTDTEKNLTAQAVDFKSKLNDTAKKVEEAIETSNQKLDALRNRMNNKIAELNERLTNAQQENDNLKRQVSLQEKSLEHAEFIRDEKLRKQQELMYVMNEAAIFILTSLELQEKGPTKDELSQHSSGLNAVIRKLANISQDMSGIEKKSVKSDKDEKADKKMLSRQKTSNTASASESQRTYGQKDSSTQKFVKTQKK
;
A
#
# COMPACT_ATOMS: atom_id res chain seq x y z
N MET A 1 -113.92 -75.59 80.16
CA MET A 1 -112.84 -75.78 81.14
C MET A 1 -111.77 -74.74 80.87
N ASP A 2 -111.76 -73.73 81.73
CA ASP A 2 -110.68 -72.87 82.18
C ASP A 2 -109.35 -72.86 81.39
N LYS A 3 -108.95 -71.67 80.92
CA LYS A 3 -108.10 -70.79 81.76
C LYS A 3 -107.88 -69.43 81.08
N LYS A 4 -108.46 -68.40 81.70
CA LYS A 4 -107.91 -67.04 81.69
C LYS A 4 -106.47 -67.13 82.24
N ILE A 5 -105.51 -66.62 81.49
CA ILE A 5 -104.25 -66.13 82.05
C ILE A 5 -104.06 -64.70 81.53
N GLU A 6 -104.39 -63.80 82.44
CA GLU A 6 -104.09 -62.38 82.45
C GLU A 6 -102.61 -62.22 82.83
N ILE A 7 -101.74 -61.83 81.89
CA ILE A 7 -100.38 -61.36 82.21
C ILE A 7 -100.08 -60.08 81.41
N LYS A 8 -100.30 -58.97 82.11
CA LYS A 8 -99.48 -57.75 82.23
C LYS A 8 -99.43 -56.76 81.07
N GLY A 9 -99.94 -55.56 81.38
CA GLY A 9 -99.70 -54.29 80.69
C GLY A 9 -98.24 -53.82 80.59
N ASP A 10 -97.26 -54.68 80.88
CA ASP A 10 -95.86 -54.49 80.47
C ASP A 10 -95.71 -54.65 78.95
N GLN A 11 -96.47 -55.53 78.30
CA GLN A 11 -96.31 -55.79 76.86
C GLN A 11 -96.75 -54.63 75.97
N ILE A 12 -97.78 -53.86 76.35
CA ILE A 12 -98.26 -52.72 75.55
C ILE A 12 -97.30 -51.52 75.68
N GLN A 13 -96.75 -51.26 76.88
CA GLN A 13 -95.68 -50.28 77.06
C GLN A 13 -94.38 -50.72 76.39
N GLN A 14 -94.07 -52.01 76.39
CA GLN A 14 -92.91 -52.57 75.70
C GLN A 14 -93.06 -52.51 74.18
N VAL A 15 -94.27 -52.72 73.64
CA VAL A 15 -94.57 -52.52 72.22
C VAL A 15 -94.46 -51.05 71.84
N GLN A 16 -95.06 -50.10 72.58
CA GLN A 16 -94.90 -48.66 72.28
C GLN A 16 -93.46 -48.18 72.41
N LYS A 17 -92.71 -48.69 73.39
CA LYS A 17 -91.28 -48.40 73.55
C LYS A 17 -90.49 -48.95 72.36
N LEU A 18 -90.78 -50.18 71.92
CA LEU A 18 -90.22 -50.77 70.71
C LEU A 18 -90.62 -49.99 69.45
N THR A 19 -91.84 -49.44 69.35
CA THR A 19 -92.27 -48.64 68.19
C THR A 19 -91.49 -47.33 68.10
N VAL A 20 -91.37 -46.60 69.22
CA VAL A 20 -90.57 -45.37 69.30
C VAL A 20 -89.08 -45.66 69.06
N GLU A 21 -88.58 -46.78 69.58
CA GLU A 21 -87.20 -47.23 69.37
C GLU A 21 -86.96 -47.64 67.90
N THR A 22 -87.93 -48.26 67.23
CA THR A 22 -87.87 -48.53 65.78
C THR A 22 -87.98 -47.26 64.95
N GLU A 23 -88.84 -46.30 65.29
CA GLU A 23 -88.90 -45.00 64.58
C GLU A 23 -87.61 -44.19 64.80
N CYS A 24 -87.01 -44.28 65.98
CA CYS A 24 -85.72 -43.66 66.28
C CYS A 24 -84.60 -44.33 65.48
N LEU A 25 -84.56 -45.67 65.43
CA LEU A 25 -83.63 -46.45 64.62
C LEU A 25 -83.83 -46.24 63.11
N GLU A 26 -85.07 -46.10 62.63
CA GLU A 26 -85.37 -45.81 61.23
C GLU A 26 -84.95 -44.39 60.85
N ASN A 27 -85.16 -43.41 61.72
CA ASN A 27 -84.64 -42.05 61.55
C ASN A 27 -83.11 -42.01 61.60
N GLU A 28 -82.47 -42.76 62.50
CA GLU A 28 -81.01 -42.94 62.51
C GLU A 28 -80.53 -43.60 61.22
N LEU A 29 -81.22 -44.61 60.73
CA LEU A 29 -80.88 -45.32 59.49
C LEU A 29 -81.08 -44.40 58.26
N MET A 30 -82.12 -43.57 58.24
CA MET A 30 -82.32 -42.51 57.23
C MET A 30 -81.24 -41.43 57.31
N ASN A 31 -80.84 -41.02 58.52
CA ASN A 31 -79.73 -40.08 58.73
C ASN A 31 -78.38 -40.67 58.30
N ILE A 32 -78.14 -41.96 58.55
CA ILE A 32 -76.94 -42.68 58.10
C ILE A 32 -76.96 -42.83 56.58
N LYS A 33 -78.10 -43.18 55.97
CA LYS A 33 -78.23 -43.28 54.50
C LYS A 33 -78.03 -41.93 53.82
N SER A 34 -78.66 -40.87 54.32
CA SER A 34 -78.49 -39.52 53.78
C SER A 34 -77.05 -39.00 53.99
N SER A 35 -76.45 -39.26 55.15
CA SER A 35 -75.03 -38.93 55.42
C SER A 35 -74.09 -39.72 54.52
N ARG A 36 -74.36 -41.01 54.26
CA ARG A 36 -73.60 -41.85 53.31
C ARG A 36 -73.72 -41.32 51.88
N THR A 37 -74.91 -40.86 51.50
CA THR A 37 -75.15 -40.28 50.16
C THR A 37 -74.40 -38.95 50.01
N ARG A 38 -74.45 -38.07 51.02
CA ARG A 38 -73.65 -36.84 51.06
C ARG A 38 -72.14 -37.13 51.06
N ALA A 39 -71.68 -38.10 51.84
CA ALA A 39 -70.26 -38.50 51.85
C ALA A 39 -69.81 -39.01 50.48
N ASN A 40 -70.63 -39.81 49.80
CA ASN A 40 -70.33 -40.27 48.43
C ASN A 40 -70.29 -39.11 47.43
N GLN A 41 -71.18 -38.11 47.55
CA GLN A 41 -71.14 -36.91 46.72
C GLN A 41 -69.86 -36.11 46.96
N VAL A 42 -69.48 -35.88 48.22
CA VAL A 42 -68.22 -35.22 48.60
C VAL A 42 -67.02 -35.99 48.05
N ILE A 43 -66.99 -37.32 48.16
CA ILE A 43 -65.91 -38.16 47.60
C ILE A 43 -65.85 -38.03 46.07
N GLN A 44 -66.99 -38.01 45.38
CA GLN A 44 -67.01 -37.83 43.93
C GLN A 44 -66.53 -36.44 43.51
N GLU A 45 -66.94 -35.39 44.21
CA GLU A 45 -66.47 -34.02 43.98
C GLU A 45 -64.97 -33.91 44.22
N PHE A 46 -64.49 -34.49 45.33
CA PHE A 46 -63.06 -34.52 45.65
C PHE A 46 -62.28 -35.29 44.57
N LYS A 47 -62.81 -36.41 44.08
CA LYS A 47 -62.19 -37.17 42.99
C LYS A 47 -62.12 -36.36 41.69
N LYS A 48 -63.18 -35.63 41.34
CA LYS A 48 -63.20 -34.73 40.17
C LYS A 48 -62.19 -33.59 40.32
N GLN A 49 -62.12 -32.96 41.50
CA GLN A 49 -61.13 -31.93 41.80
C GLN A 49 -59.70 -32.47 41.74
N LEU A 50 -59.45 -33.65 42.31
CA LEU A 50 -58.13 -34.30 42.25
C LEU A 50 -57.72 -34.57 40.78
N GLN A 51 -58.67 -35.01 39.96
CA GLN A 51 -58.43 -35.31 38.55
C GLN A 51 -58.20 -34.04 37.72
N SER A 52 -58.90 -32.93 38.01
CA SER A 52 -58.63 -31.64 37.35
C SER A 52 -57.27 -31.07 37.75
N VAL A 53 -56.91 -31.16 39.04
CA VAL A 53 -55.59 -30.74 39.53
C VAL A 53 -54.48 -31.57 38.90
N ALA A 54 -54.65 -32.89 38.76
CA ALA A 54 -53.69 -33.75 38.08
C ALA A 54 -53.47 -33.32 36.61
N LEU A 55 -54.56 -33.04 35.87
CA LEU A 55 -54.48 -32.54 34.49
C LEU A 55 -53.79 -31.16 34.41
N ASP A 56 -54.05 -30.26 35.35
CA ASP A 56 -53.39 -28.95 35.39
C ASP A 56 -51.89 -29.06 35.70
N VAL A 57 -51.50 -30.02 36.55
CA VAL A 57 -50.09 -30.34 36.82
C VAL A 57 -49.42 -30.90 35.57
N ASP A 58 -50.07 -31.81 34.84
CA ASP A 58 -49.53 -32.36 33.60
C ASP A 58 -49.36 -31.28 32.52
N ARG A 59 -50.35 -30.40 32.34
CA ARG A 59 -50.25 -29.24 31.44
C ARG A 59 -49.12 -28.30 31.82
N LYS A 60 -48.94 -28.01 33.11
CA LYS A 60 -47.83 -27.18 33.61
C LYS A 60 -46.49 -27.86 33.37
N LYS A 61 -46.39 -29.16 33.61
CA LYS A 61 -45.19 -29.96 33.36
C LYS A 61 -44.81 -29.94 31.88
N GLU A 62 -45.80 -30.09 30.99
CA GLU A 62 -45.59 -30.07 29.54
C GLU A 62 -45.14 -28.68 29.07
N SER A 63 -45.80 -27.60 29.54
CA SER A 63 -45.39 -26.22 29.28
C SER A 63 -43.97 -25.91 29.80
N GLN A 64 -43.61 -26.40 30.98
CA GLN A 64 -42.26 -26.26 31.52
C GLN A 64 -41.24 -27.03 30.69
N ASN A 65 -41.57 -28.25 30.25
CA ASN A 65 -40.69 -29.04 29.36
C ASN A 65 -40.46 -28.33 28.02
N ASP A 66 -41.50 -27.76 27.42
CA ASP A 66 -41.35 -27.00 26.17
C ASP A 66 -40.50 -25.74 26.36
N ARG A 67 -40.66 -25.06 27.50
CA ARG A 67 -39.80 -23.93 27.85
C ARG A 67 -38.35 -24.34 28.07
N ILE A 68 -38.11 -25.48 28.72
CA ILE A 68 -36.76 -26.04 28.89
C ILE A 68 -36.14 -26.36 27.52
N LYS A 69 -36.90 -27.00 26.61
CA LYS A 69 -36.41 -27.28 25.24
C LYS A 69 -36.04 -26.01 24.49
N TYR A 70 -36.90 -24.99 24.54
CA TYR A 70 -36.61 -23.70 23.91
C TYR A 70 -35.35 -23.04 24.47
N LEU A 71 -35.21 -23.02 25.81
CA LEU A 71 -34.03 -22.46 26.46
C LEU A 71 -32.75 -23.24 26.12
N ASN A 72 -32.81 -24.57 26.08
CA ASN A 72 -31.69 -25.41 25.67
C ASN A 72 -31.29 -25.13 24.22
N HIS A 73 -32.25 -24.99 23.31
CA HIS A 73 -31.96 -24.64 21.93
C HIS A 73 -31.31 -23.25 21.80
N ALA A 74 -31.81 -22.28 22.57
CA ALA A 74 -31.22 -20.94 22.63
C ALA A 74 -29.77 -20.96 23.16
N ILE A 75 -29.50 -21.75 24.19
CA ILE A 75 -28.15 -21.97 24.74
C ILE A 75 -27.25 -22.60 23.68
N GLU A 76 -27.68 -23.68 23.02
CA GLU A 76 -26.88 -24.32 21.96
C GLU A 76 -26.56 -23.37 20.80
N THR A 77 -27.53 -22.53 20.38
CA THR A 77 -27.27 -21.53 19.35
C THR A 77 -26.28 -20.47 19.80
N ALA A 78 -26.38 -20.01 21.05
CA ALA A 78 -25.44 -19.05 21.62
C ALA A 78 -24.03 -19.64 21.78
N GLU A 79 -23.91 -20.91 22.14
CA GLU A 79 -22.63 -21.62 22.23
C GLU A 79 -21.97 -21.78 20.85
N LYS A 80 -22.73 -22.16 19.83
CA LYS A 80 -22.24 -22.22 18.45
C LYS A 80 -21.78 -20.85 17.94
N GLU A 81 -22.51 -19.79 18.26
CA GLU A 81 -22.14 -18.43 17.88
C GLU A 81 -20.88 -17.96 18.62
N LYS A 82 -20.78 -18.24 19.93
CA LYS A 82 -19.58 -18.00 20.72
C LYS A 82 -18.36 -18.73 20.14
N GLU A 83 -18.50 -19.99 19.75
CA GLU A 83 -17.42 -20.79 19.17
C GLU A 83 -16.98 -20.26 17.80
N ARG A 84 -17.95 -19.83 16.98
CA ARG A 84 -17.68 -19.13 15.71
C ARG A 84 -16.93 -17.81 15.93
N LEU A 85 -17.35 -17.00 16.90
CA LEU A 85 -16.70 -15.73 17.24
C LEU A 85 -15.28 -15.96 17.77
N ASN A 86 -15.08 -16.93 18.65
CA ASN A 86 -13.76 -17.30 19.17
C ASN A 86 -12.82 -17.78 18.05
N SER A 87 -13.33 -18.56 17.10
CA SER A 87 -12.55 -19.01 15.94
C SER A 87 -12.10 -17.83 15.08
N LYS A 88 -13.01 -16.87 14.84
CA LYS A 88 -12.70 -15.65 14.09
C LYS A 88 -11.70 -14.75 14.82
N LEU A 89 -11.80 -14.68 16.15
CA LEU A 89 -10.89 -13.91 17.00
C LEU A 89 -9.48 -14.49 16.95
N ARG A 90 -9.33 -15.82 17.05
CA ARG A 90 -8.03 -16.50 16.88
C ARG A 90 -7.42 -16.28 15.50
N GLN A 91 -8.23 -16.29 14.44
CA GLN A 91 -7.75 -15.99 13.08
C GLN A 91 -7.20 -14.57 12.98
N LEU A 92 -7.93 -13.59 13.53
CA LEU A 92 -7.48 -12.20 13.55
C LEU A 92 -6.20 -12.03 14.37
N GLU A 93 -6.07 -12.70 15.52
CA GLU A 93 -4.84 -12.69 16.32
C GLU A 93 -3.63 -13.23 15.52
N ILE A 94 -3.79 -14.36 14.81
CA ILE A 94 -2.75 -14.92 13.95
C ILE A 94 -2.39 -13.98 12.80
N GLU A 95 -3.39 -13.36 12.16
CA GLU A 95 -3.16 -12.39 11.09
C GLU A 95 -2.41 -11.15 11.58
N VAL A 96 -2.78 -10.63 12.75
CA VAL A 96 -2.12 -9.47 13.37
C VAL A 96 -0.68 -9.81 13.75
N GLU A 97 -0.42 -10.96 14.37
CA GLU A 97 0.94 -11.37 14.73
C GLU A 97 1.79 -11.59 13.47
N SER A 98 1.24 -12.22 12.42
CA SER A 98 1.93 -12.38 11.14
C SER A 98 2.26 -11.04 10.46
N GLN A 99 1.37 -10.05 10.56
CA GLN A 99 1.65 -8.70 10.06
C GLN A 99 2.73 -8.01 10.88
N LYS A 100 2.67 -8.13 12.21
CA LYS A 100 3.66 -7.59 13.12
C LYS A 100 5.06 -8.16 12.84
N GLU A 101 5.20 -9.48 12.73
CA GLU A 101 6.48 -10.13 12.36
C GLU A 101 7.03 -9.62 11.01
N LYS A 102 6.16 -9.42 10.02
CA LYS A 102 6.56 -8.86 8.71
C LYS A 102 7.07 -7.44 8.83
N TYR A 103 6.40 -6.59 9.61
CA TYR A 103 6.85 -5.22 9.81
C TYR A 103 8.12 -5.15 10.65
N GLU A 104 8.27 -5.99 11.68
CA GLU A 104 9.51 -6.10 12.46
C GLU A 104 10.69 -6.50 11.56
N SER A 105 10.51 -7.52 10.72
CA SER A 105 11.54 -7.93 9.74
C SER A 105 11.88 -6.82 8.73
N GLN A 106 10.89 -6.04 8.27
CA GLN A 106 11.15 -4.88 7.40
C GLN A 106 11.92 -3.77 8.12
N VAL A 107 11.59 -3.50 9.38
CA VAL A 107 12.28 -2.49 10.20
C VAL A 107 13.73 -2.92 10.42
N GLU A 108 13.99 -4.18 10.76
CA GLU A 108 15.34 -4.71 10.91
C GLU A 108 16.15 -4.61 9.62
N ALA A 109 15.56 -4.97 8.47
CA ALA A 109 16.21 -4.84 7.17
C ALA A 109 16.55 -3.37 6.83
N MET A 110 15.63 -2.44 7.10
CA MET A 110 15.87 -1.01 6.93
C MET A 110 16.98 -0.47 7.85
N GLN A 111 17.00 -0.91 9.11
CA GLN A 111 18.05 -0.53 10.07
C GLN A 111 19.42 -1.04 9.62
N TYR A 112 19.49 -2.29 9.15
CA TYR A 112 20.73 -2.85 8.61
C TYR A 112 21.23 -2.06 7.40
N GLN A 113 20.35 -1.76 6.44
CA GLN A 113 20.70 -0.98 5.25
C GLN A 113 21.15 0.44 5.62
N ALA A 114 20.46 1.10 6.57
CA ALA A 114 20.84 2.41 7.07
C ALA A 114 22.24 2.38 7.71
N HIS A 115 22.53 1.34 8.50
CA HIS A 115 23.84 1.18 9.14
C HIS A 115 24.96 0.94 8.12
N GLU A 116 24.70 0.16 7.07
CA GLU A 116 25.66 -0.07 5.98
C GLU A 116 25.97 1.23 5.21
N ILE A 117 24.94 2.01 4.90
CA ILE A 117 25.09 3.33 4.25
C ILE A 117 25.89 4.28 5.15
N GLU A 118 25.56 4.34 6.44
CA GLU A 118 26.26 5.20 7.40
C GLU A 118 27.75 4.83 7.50
N THR A 119 28.04 3.53 7.56
CA THR A 119 29.42 3.01 7.62
C THR A 119 30.20 3.35 6.36
N ASN A 120 29.58 3.19 5.18
CA ASN A 120 30.17 3.56 3.89
C ASN A 120 30.46 5.08 3.82
N LEU A 121 29.50 5.91 4.22
CA LEU A 121 29.67 7.37 4.25
C LEU A 121 30.77 7.78 5.24
N LYS A 122 30.83 7.19 6.43
CA LYS A 122 31.91 7.41 7.41
C LYS A 122 33.28 7.07 6.80
N SER A 123 33.39 5.95 6.09
CA SER A 123 34.63 5.56 5.39
C SER A 123 35.03 6.57 4.31
N LYS A 124 34.09 7.00 3.45
CA LYS A 124 34.34 8.03 2.43
C LYS A 124 34.77 9.35 3.04
N ILE A 125 34.15 9.77 4.14
CA ILE A 125 34.54 10.98 4.87
C ILE A 125 35.96 10.85 5.42
N GLN A 126 36.33 9.69 5.99
CA GLN A 126 37.69 9.47 6.48
C GLN A 126 38.73 9.51 5.36
N VAL A 127 38.44 8.91 4.20
CA VAL A 127 39.32 8.97 3.02
C VAL A 127 39.48 10.42 2.55
N ALA A 128 38.39 11.18 2.43
CA ALA A 128 38.44 12.58 2.05
C ALA A 128 39.23 13.44 3.06
N LEU A 129 39.04 13.22 4.36
CA LEU A 129 39.81 13.87 5.41
C LEU A 129 41.30 13.53 5.31
N HIS A 130 41.65 12.29 4.99
CA HIS A 130 43.03 11.88 4.79
C HIS A 130 43.66 12.57 3.57
N GLN A 131 42.93 12.64 2.45
CA GLN A 131 43.35 13.38 1.25
C GLN A 131 43.55 14.87 1.53
N LEU A 132 42.64 15.50 2.27
CA LEU A 132 42.75 16.90 2.68
C LEU A 132 43.96 17.14 3.59
N ARG A 133 44.29 16.20 4.48
CA ARG A 133 45.51 16.27 5.30
C ARG A 133 46.76 16.20 4.42
N GLY A 134 46.79 15.33 3.40
CA GLY A 134 47.89 15.25 2.44
C GLY A 134 48.12 16.56 1.66
N LEU A 135 47.08 17.37 1.44
CA LEU A 135 47.24 18.70 0.81
C LEU A 135 47.99 19.70 1.70
N ARG A 136 48.04 19.50 3.02
CA ARG A 136 48.80 20.38 3.93
C ARG A 136 50.29 20.29 3.65
N GLU A 137 50.80 19.09 3.42
CA GLU A 137 52.20 18.85 3.05
C GLU A 137 52.52 19.50 1.69
N PHE A 138 51.57 19.46 0.74
CA PHE A 138 51.72 20.14 -0.55
C PHE A 138 51.77 21.67 -0.40
N GLN A 139 50.97 22.25 0.49
CA GLN A 139 51.03 23.68 0.81
C GLN A 139 52.37 24.07 1.45
N GLU A 140 52.89 23.23 2.34
CA GLU A 140 54.20 23.46 2.98
C GLU A 140 55.35 23.36 1.96
N HIS A 141 55.33 22.36 1.09
CA HIS A 141 56.30 22.24 0.00
C HIS A 141 56.22 23.44 -0.97
N LYS A 142 55.01 23.91 -1.29
CA LYS A 142 54.83 25.13 -2.09
C LYS A 142 55.46 26.33 -1.40
N HIS A 143 55.25 26.52 -0.10
CA HIS A 143 55.87 27.62 0.64
C HIS A 143 57.40 27.55 0.61
N GLN A 144 57.98 26.36 0.77
CA GLN A 144 59.43 26.15 0.66
C GLN A 144 59.95 26.49 -0.76
N MET A 145 59.24 26.06 -1.81
CA MET A 145 59.60 26.39 -3.20
C MET A 145 59.50 27.89 -3.48
N ASP A 146 58.45 28.56 -3.00
CA ASP A 146 58.28 30.01 -3.15
C ASP A 146 59.42 30.78 -2.44
N GLU A 147 59.87 30.30 -1.28
CA GLU A 147 61.02 30.86 -0.56
C GLU A 147 62.34 30.63 -1.30
N GLN A 148 62.57 29.43 -1.83
CA GLN A 148 63.74 29.14 -2.66
C GLN A 148 63.78 30.00 -3.93
N MET A 149 62.64 30.17 -4.61
CA MET A 149 62.51 31.05 -5.77
C MET A 149 62.84 32.51 -5.43
N ARG A 150 62.37 33.01 -4.28
CA ARG A 150 62.73 34.36 -3.81
C ARG A 150 64.24 34.48 -3.56
N ASN A 151 64.85 33.49 -2.92
CA ASN A 151 66.29 33.47 -2.65
C ASN A 151 67.12 33.45 -3.94
N ILE A 152 66.76 32.61 -4.91
CA ILE A 152 67.41 32.58 -6.23
C ILE A 152 67.26 33.93 -6.94
N SER A 153 66.06 34.52 -6.92
CA SER A 153 65.81 35.83 -7.54
C SER A 153 66.66 36.94 -6.92
N GLN A 154 66.88 36.90 -5.61
CA GLN A 154 67.79 37.82 -4.91
C GLN A 154 69.26 37.59 -5.31
N LEU A 155 69.70 36.33 -5.41
CA LEU A 155 71.06 35.97 -5.85
C LEU A 155 71.33 36.44 -7.29
N ILE A 156 70.40 36.17 -8.22
CA ILE A 156 70.49 36.67 -9.61
C ILE A 156 70.60 38.19 -9.63
N SER A 157 69.82 38.88 -8.80
CA SER A 157 69.84 40.34 -8.72
C SER A 157 71.17 40.88 -8.16
N LYS A 158 71.77 40.18 -7.19
CA LYS A 158 73.11 40.51 -6.66
C LYS A 158 74.20 40.27 -7.72
N GLU A 159 74.23 39.09 -8.33
CA GLU A 159 75.22 38.75 -9.36
C GLU A 159 75.14 39.71 -10.55
N ARG A 160 73.92 40.10 -10.97
CA ARG A 160 73.75 41.12 -12.03
C ARG A 160 74.38 42.45 -11.64
N LYS A 161 74.22 42.91 -10.39
CA LYS A 161 74.84 44.16 -9.92
C LYS A 161 76.37 44.06 -9.90
N GLU A 162 76.89 42.93 -9.41
CA GLU A 162 78.34 42.67 -9.36
C GLU A 162 78.95 42.62 -10.77
N ARG A 163 78.38 41.83 -11.68
CA ARG A 163 78.81 41.75 -13.09
C ARG A 163 78.79 43.11 -13.78
N LEU A 164 77.78 43.92 -13.53
CA LEU A 164 77.65 45.24 -14.15
C LEU A 164 78.69 46.22 -13.59
N ALA A 165 79.02 46.11 -12.30
CA ALA A 165 80.13 46.84 -11.69
C ALA A 165 81.50 46.40 -12.25
N GLU A 166 81.73 45.09 -12.38
CA GLU A 166 82.94 44.52 -13.00
C GLU A 166 83.10 44.99 -14.45
N GLN A 167 82.03 44.91 -15.24
CA GLN A 167 82.02 45.36 -16.63
C GLN A 167 82.36 46.87 -16.72
N SER A 168 81.78 47.69 -15.84
CA SER A 168 82.12 49.12 -15.75
C SER A 168 83.60 49.34 -15.41
N ALA A 169 84.15 48.56 -14.49
CA ALA A 169 85.56 48.64 -14.12
C ALA A 169 86.49 48.24 -15.28
N ILE A 170 86.14 47.18 -16.04
CA ILE A 170 86.87 46.76 -17.24
C ILE A 170 86.82 47.86 -18.30
N HIS A 171 85.65 48.46 -18.56
CA HIS A 171 85.52 49.56 -19.51
C HIS A 171 86.40 50.75 -19.14
N LYS A 172 86.44 51.14 -17.86
CA LYS A 172 87.34 52.21 -17.38
C LYS A 172 88.82 51.87 -17.61
N LYS A 173 89.24 50.64 -17.34
CA LYS A 173 90.62 50.18 -17.60
C LYS A 173 90.96 50.22 -19.09
N LEU A 174 90.07 49.72 -19.95
CA LEU A 174 90.24 49.75 -21.40
C LEU A 174 90.31 51.18 -21.94
N GLN A 175 89.48 52.08 -21.42
CA GLN A 175 89.51 53.49 -21.81
C GLN A 175 90.83 54.13 -21.40
N ALA A 176 91.29 53.93 -20.17
CA ALA A 176 92.59 54.43 -19.71
C ALA A 176 93.75 53.89 -20.56
N GLN A 177 93.70 52.62 -20.97
CA GLN A 177 94.68 52.04 -21.88
C GLN A 177 94.62 52.66 -23.28
N ARG A 178 93.42 52.90 -23.83
CA ARG A 178 93.27 53.61 -25.11
C ARG A 178 93.88 55.01 -25.05
N GLU A 179 93.55 55.77 -24.01
CA GLU A 179 94.09 57.11 -23.80
C GLU A 179 95.63 57.10 -23.65
N TYR A 180 96.19 56.06 -23.03
CA TYR A 180 97.64 55.86 -22.94
C TYR A 180 98.26 55.62 -24.32
N TYR A 181 97.72 54.68 -25.09
CA TYR A 181 98.25 54.35 -26.43
C TYR A 181 98.03 55.47 -27.44
N GLU A 182 96.94 56.22 -27.38
CA GLU A 182 96.73 57.40 -28.23
C GLU A 182 97.77 58.49 -27.96
N LYS A 183 98.14 58.69 -26.69
CA LYS A 183 99.23 59.62 -26.32
C LYS A 183 100.58 59.11 -26.82
N GLN A 184 100.84 57.81 -26.70
CA GLN A 184 102.08 57.20 -27.20
C GLN A 184 102.16 57.28 -28.73
N LEU A 185 101.09 56.94 -29.46
CA LEU A 185 101.05 57.05 -30.91
C LEU A 185 101.25 58.49 -31.39
N SER A 186 100.66 59.46 -30.68
CA SER A 186 100.88 60.89 -30.97
C SER A 186 102.36 61.28 -30.81
N HIS A 187 103.04 60.72 -29.81
CA HIS A 187 104.47 60.90 -29.60
C HIS A 187 105.29 60.25 -30.73
N ASP A 188 105.01 58.98 -31.05
CA ASP A 188 105.72 58.21 -32.08
C ASP A 188 105.52 58.82 -33.49
N LEU A 189 104.36 59.41 -33.78
CA LEU A 189 104.11 60.12 -35.05
C LEU A 189 104.96 61.41 -35.15
N ALA A 190 105.15 62.13 -34.05
CA ALA A 190 106.05 63.29 -34.02
C ALA A 190 107.53 62.88 -34.20
N GLU A 191 107.90 61.69 -33.72
CA GLU A 191 109.23 61.09 -33.92
C GLU A 191 109.41 60.56 -35.36
N ALA A 192 108.37 59.98 -35.96
CA ALA A 192 108.38 59.49 -37.35
C ALA A 192 108.57 60.62 -38.39
N ASP A 193 108.02 61.81 -38.14
CA ASP A 193 108.28 63.00 -38.97
C ASP A 193 109.77 63.42 -38.93
N SER A 194 110.48 63.14 -37.82
CA SER A 194 111.94 63.33 -37.71
C SER A 194 112.73 62.19 -38.38
N PHE A 195 112.14 60.99 -38.50
CA PHE A 195 112.77 59.81 -39.09
C PHE A 195 112.64 59.76 -40.63
N ALA A 196 111.65 60.44 -41.21
CA ALA A 196 111.47 60.56 -42.66
C ALA A 196 112.66 61.25 -43.38
N THR A 197 113.50 61.98 -42.65
CA THR A 197 114.78 62.54 -43.13
C THR A 197 115.93 61.54 -43.17
N GLU A 198 115.84 60.38 -42.51
CA GLU A 198 116.93 59.37 -42.40
C GLU A 198 116.64 58.05 -43.16
N PHE A 199 115.51 57.96 -43.87
CA PHE A 199 114.93 56.71 -44.37
C PHE A 199 115.49 56.13 -45.70
N GLN A 200 116.58 56.67 -46.26
CA GLN A 200 117.14 56.10 -47.52
C GLN A 200 117.98 54.83 -47.30
N ASP A 201 118.36 54.52 -46.05
CA ASP A 201 119.23 53.38 -45.71
C ASP A 201 118.51 52.15 -45.13
N LEU A 202 117.19 52.19 -44.86
CA LEU A 202 116.46 51.17 -44.07
C LEU A 202 115.56 50.21 -44.90
N HIS A 203 115.84 50.00 -46.18
CA HIS A 203 114.97 49.17 -47.04
C HIS A 203 115.31 47.66 -47.03
N LEU A 204 116.44 47.27 -46.42
CA LEU A 204 116.91 45.88 -46.34
C LEU A 204 116.44 45.16 -45.06
N ASP A 205 116.21 45.88 -43.96
CA ASP A 205 115.72 45.29 -42.70
C ASP A 205 114.20 44.99 -42.71
N LEU A 206 113.42 45.74 -43.49
CA LEU A 206 111.95 45.63 -43.55
C LEU A 206 111.45 44.28 -44.10
N ALA A 207 112.22 43.66 -44.99
CA ALA A 207 111.85 42.39 -45.63
C ALA A 207 111.93 41.20 -44.66
N THR A 208 112.87 41.23 -43.71
CA THR A 208 113.10 40.15 -42.74
C THR A 208 112.04 40.16 -41.63
N THR A 209 111.63 41.34 -41.19
CA THR A 209 110.61 41.52 -40.14
C THR A 209 109.22 41.08 -40.59
N LYS A 210 108.88 41.28 -41.88
CA LYS A 210 107.59 40.88 -42.46
C LYS A 210 107.39 39.37 -42.48
N ILE A 211 108.44 38.62 -42.81
CA ILE A 211 108.40 37.14 -42.81
C ILE A 211 108.21 36.59 -41.39
N LEU A 212 108.85 37.18 -40.39
CA LEU A 212 108.68 36.80 -38.98
C LEU A 212 107.24 37.05 -38.48
N HIS A 213 106.70 38.26 -38.69
CA HIS A 213 105.35 38.61 -38.25
C HIS A 213 104.26 37.76 -38.90
N GLU A 214 104.35 37.49 -40.21
CA GLU A 214 103.36 36.64 -40.89
C GLU A 214 103.38 35.19 -40.40
N THR A 215 104.55 34.70 -39.96
CA THR A 215 104.71 33.35 -39.44
C THR A 215 104.15 33.23 -38.01
N GLU A 216 104.34 34.25 -37.17
CA GLU A 216 103.78 34.30 -35.82
C GLU A 216 102.26 34.47 -35.83
N ALA A 217 101.73 35.37 -36.67
CA ALA A 217 100.28 35.55 -36.82
C ALA A 217 99.57 34.26 -37.29
N LYS A 218 100.19 33.52 -38.21
CA LYS A 218 99.66 32.21 -38.65
C LYS A 218 99.71 31.16 -37.55
N ARG A 219 100.75 31.13 -36.71
CA ARG A 219 100.80 30.22 -35.54
C ARG A 219 99.73 30.55 -34.51
N GLU A 220 99.49 31.83 -34.21
CA GLU A 220 98.44 32.24 -33.28
C GLU A 220 97.04 31.93 -33.84
N ALA A 221 96.81 32.17 -35.12
CA ALA A 221 95.55 31.80 -35.79
C ALA A 221 95.30 30.29 -35.71
N LEU A 222 96.31 29.46 -35.98
CA LEU A 222 96.20 28.00 -35.85
C LEU A 222 95.94 27.56 -34.40
N LYS A 223 96.56 28.22 -33.42
CA LYS A 223 96.32 27.93 -32.00
C LYS A 223 94.90 28.31 -31.57
N ALA A 224 94.39 29.45 -32.04
CA ALA A 224 93.01 29.87 -31.80
C ALA A 224 92.00 28.91 -32.44
N ASP A 225 92.25 28.48 -33.68
CA ASP A 225 91.38 27.53 -34.39
C ASP A 225 91.36 26.15 -33.75
N ASN A 226 92.52 25.67 -33.28
CA ASN A 226 92.62 24.42 -32.51
C ASN A 226 91.85 24.51 -31.17
N ASN A 227 91.95 25.64 -30.46
CA ASN A 227 91.18 25.87 -29.23
C ASN A 227 89.66 25.90 -29.51
N ASN A 228 89.24 26.58 -30.58
CA ASN A 228 87.83 26.60 -31.00
C ASN A 228 87.33 25.18 -31.34
N THR A 229 88.15 24.39 -32.03
CA THR A 229 87.83 23.00 -32.37
C THR A 229 87.67 22.15 -31.10
N LEU A 230 88.55 22.30 -30.11
CA LEU A 230 88.42 21.63 -28.81
C LEU A 230 87.15 22.05 -28.04
N GLU A 231 86.76 23.32 -28.09
CA GLU A 231 85.49 23.78 -27.50
C GLU A 231 84.27 23.17 -28.21
N VAL A 232 84.29 23.08 -29.54
CA VAL A 232 83.23 22.44 -30.33
C VAL A 232 83.11 20.96 -29.97
N ILE A 233 84.23 20.25 -29.81
CA ILE A 233 84.25 18.84 -29.37
C ILE A 233 83.62 18.72 -27.97
N LYS A 234 84.04 19.53 -26.99
CA LYS A 234 83.46 19.52 -25.64
C LYS A 234 81.96 19.79 -25.63
N LYS A 235 81.50 20.75 -26.44
CA LYS A 235 80.06 21.04 -26.62
C LYS A 235 79.33 19.86 -27.27
N ASN A 236 79.94 19.19 -28.24
CA ASN A 236 79.37 18.00 -28.87
C ASN A 236 79.20 16.86 -27.86
N ASP A 237 80.20 16.61 -27.02
CA ASP A 237 80.13 15.58 -25.98
C ASP A 237 79.04 15.88 -24.94
N GLN A 238 78.90 17.14 -24.53
CA GLN A 238 77.80 17.57 -23.66
C GLN A 238 76.42 17.32 -24.30
N LEU A 239 76.28 17.66 -25.59
CA LEU A 239 75.03 17.42 -26.32
C LEU A 239 74.71 15.93 -26.46
N ARG A 240 75.73 15.08 -26.65
CA ARG A 240 75.55 13.61 -26.68
C ARG A 240 75.05 13.07 -25.35
N HIS A 241 75.61 13.53 -24.23
CA HIS A 241 75.11 13.15 -22.91
C HIS A 241 73.67 13.60 -22.67
N GLN A 242 73.33 14.84 -23.02
CA GLN A 242 71.95 15.34 -22.91
C GLN A 242 70.98 14.53 -23.79
N LEU A 243 71.39 14.15 -25.00
CA LEU A 243 70.59 13.32 -25.90
C LEU A 243 70.35 11.94 -25.29
N GLN A 244 71.37 11.33 -24.68
CA GLN A 244 71.25 10.04 -23.99
C GLN A 244 70.29 10.12 -22.80
N ASP A 245 70.35 11.18 -21.99
CA ASP A 245 69.45 11.40 -20.86
C ASP A 245 68.00 11.55 -21.33
N LEU A 246 67.76 12.32 -22.40
CA LEU A 246 66.44 12.49 -23.01
C LEU A 246 65.90 11.18 -23.60
N GLU A 247 66.74 10.35 -24.21
CA GLU A 247 66.34 9.03 -24.70
C GLU A 247 65.92 8.09 -23.56
N GLN A 248 66.64 8.11 -22.44
CA GLN A 248 66.26 7.34 -21.25
C GLN A 248 64.93 7.82 -20.66
N GLN A 249 64.73 9.14 -20.54
CA GLN A 249 63.46 9.70 -20.11
C GLN A 249 62.31 9.31 -21.04
N ARG A 250 62.53 9.33 -22.36
CA ARG A 250 61.53 8.91 -23.34
C ARG A 250 61.15 7.43 -23.19
N ARG A 251 62.11 6.55 -22.90
CA ARG A 251 61.84 5.13 -22.63
C ARG A 251 60.97 4.96 -21.39
N LEU A 252 61.32 5.62 -20.29
CA LEU A 252 60.52 5.58 -19.06
C LEU A 252 59.09 6.08 -19.29
N LEU A 253 58.93 7.20 -20.02
CA LEU A 253 57.61 7.72 -20.37
C LEU A 253 56.81 6.76 -21.25
N THR A 254 57.47 6.07 -22.18
CA THR A 254 56.80 5.06 -23.02
C THR A 254 56.30 3.87 -22.19
N ASP A 255 57.08 3.44 -21.21
CA ASP A 255 56.70 2.32 -20.34
C ASP A 255 55.59 2.73 -19.35
N THR A 256 55.60 3.96 -18.83
CA THR A 256 54.50 4.47 -18.01
C THR A 256 53.21 4.63 -18.82
N GLU A 257 53.29 5.09 -20.07
CA GLU A 257 52.15 5.18 -20.99
C GLU A 257 51.52 3.79 -21.25
N LYS A 258 52.34 2.76 -21.51
CA LYS A 258 51.86 1.38 -21.67
C LYS A 258 51.16 0.87 -20.41
N ASN A 259 51.74 1.11 -19.24
CA ASN A 259 51.16 0.70 -17.96
C ASN A 259 49.83 1.40 -17.67
N LEU A 260 49.76 2.72 -17.89
CA LEU A 260 48.51 3.48 -17.75
C LEU A 260 47.45 3.03 -18.75
N THR A 261 47.85 2.71 -19.97
CA THR A 261 46.93 2.18 -20.99
C THR A 261 46.38 0.81 -20.58
N ALA A 262 47.22 -0.09 -20.06
CA ALA A 262 46.76 -1.38 -19.55
C ALA A 262 45.79 -1.23 -18.37
N GLN A 263 46.06 -0.31 -17.43
CA GLN A 263 45.15 0.01 -16.33
C GLN A 263 43.82 0.59 -16.84
N ALA A 264 43.85 1.47 -17.83
CA ALA A 264 42.64 2.04 -18.42
C ALA A 264 41.77 0.97 -19.10
N VAL A 265 42.39 -0.01 -19.77
CA VAL A 265 41.68 -1.16 -20.36
C VAL A 265 41.07 -2.04 -19.27
N ASP A 266 41.79 -2.34 -18.18
CA ASP A 266 41.26 -3.11 -17.05
C ASP A 266 40.08 -2.40 -16.36
N PHE A 267 40.20 -1.09 -16.11
CA PHE A 267 39.09 -0.30 -15.57
C PHE A 267 37.88 -0.27 -16.51
N LYS A 268 38.10 -0.17 -17.82
CA LYS A 268 37.02 -0.24 -18.82
C LYS A 268 36.32 -1.60 -18.80
N SER A 269 37.06 -2.69 -18.65
CA SER A 269 36.49 -4.03 -18.51
C SER A 269 35.64 -4.14 -17.23
N LYS A 270 36.20 -3.73 -16.09
CA LYS A 270 35.49 -3.73 -14.80
C LYS A 270 34.22 -2.88 -14.85
N LEU A 271 34.28 -1.72 -15.50
CA LEU A 271 33.11 -0.84 -15.67
C LEU A 271 32.02 -1.52 -16.50
N ASN A 272 32.39 -2.17 -17.61
CA ASN A 272 31.45 -2.95 -18.42
C ASN A 272 30.82 -4.12 -17.64
N ASP A 273 31.61 -4.83 -16.83
CA ASP A 273 31.10 -5.94 -16.01
C ASP A 273 30.14 -5.43 -14.92
N THR A 274 30.44 -4.28 -14.30
CA THR A 274 29.53 -3.64 -13.35
C THR A 274 28.25 -3.16 -14.03
N ALA A 275 28.34 -2.61 -15.25
CA ALA A 275 27.17 -2.19 -16.02
C ALA A 275 26.26 -3.37 -16.35
N LYS A 276 26.83 -4.51 -16.78
CA LYS A 276 26.07 -5.76 -17.02
C LYS A 276 25.35 -6.26 -15.76
N LYS A 277 26.06 -6.30 -14.61
CA LYS A 277 25.44 -6.71 -13.34
C LYS A 277 24.29 -5.80 -12.93
N VAL A 278 24.41 -4.49 -13.17
CA VAL A 278 23.34 -3.52 -12.91
C VAL A 278 22.16 -3.76 -13.85
N GLU A 279 22.40 -4.01 -15.14
CA GLU A 279 21.34 -4.35 -16.10
C GLU A 279 20.59 -5.64 -15.69
N GLU A 280 21.32 -6.69 -15.32
CA GLU A 280 20.73 -7.96 -14.83
C GLU A 280 19.89 -7.76 -13.56
N ALA A 281 20.35 -6.90 -12.63
CA ALA A 281 19.61 -6.57 -11.42
C ALA A 281 18.32 -5.77 -11.73
N ILE A 282 18.39 -4.81 -12.66
CA ILE A 282 17.23 -4.05 -13.14
C ILE A 282 16.22 -4.99 -13.80
N GLU A 283 16.67 -5.91 -14.67
CA GLU A 283 15.82 -6.86 -15.35
C GLU A 283 15.12 -7.81 -14.37
N THR A 284 15.85 -8.33 -13.38
CA THR A 284 15.29 -9.16 -12.30
C THR A 284 14.26 -8.38 -11.46
N SER A 285 14.51 -7.11 -11.18
CA SER A 285 13.58 -6.24 -10.47
C SER A 285 12.29 -6.00 -11.27
N ASN A 286 12.42 -5.73 -12.58
CA ASN A 286 11.28 -5.55 -13.47
C ASN A 286 10.41 -6.82 -13.56
N GLN A 287 11.03 -8.00 -13.66
CA GLN A 287 10.31 -9.27 -13.64
C GLN A 287 9.52 -9.47 -12.34
N LYS A 288 10.09 -9.10 -11.18
CA LYS A 288 9.38 -9.13 -9.89
C LYS A 288 8.20 -8.16 -9.85
N LEU A 289 8.38 -6.94 -10.37
CA LEU A 289 7.31 -5.94 -10.45
C LEU A 289 6.16 -6.42 -11.35
N ASP A 290 6.47 -7.03 -12.49
CA ASP A 290 5.44 -7.56 -13.39
C ASP A 290 4.72 -8.76 -12.77
N ALA A 291 5.43 -9.64 -12.05
CA ALA A 291 4.79 -10.71 -11.29
C ALA A 291 3.84 -10.18 -10.20
N LEU A 292 4.23 -9.12 -9.49
CA LEU A 292 3.38 -8.44 -8.50
C LEU A 292 2.16 -7.78 -9.15
N ARG A 293 2.35 -7.05 -10.26
CA ARG A 293 1.26 -6.45 -11.04
C ARG A 293 0.27 -7.51 -11.50
N ASN A 294 0.75 -8.64 -12.02
CA ASN A 294 -0.11 -9.74 -12.44
C ASN A 294 -0.90 -10.34 -11.27
N ARG A 295 -0.26 -10.56 -10.11
CA ARG A 295 -0.98 -11.02 -8.90
C ARG A 295 -2.04 -10.03 -8.45
N MET A 296 -1.72 -8.73 -8.46
CA MET A 296 -2.65 -7.67 -8.07
C MET A 296 -3.83 -7.59 -9.05
N ASN A 297 -3.58 -7.63 -10.35
CA ASN A 297 -4.62 -7.62 -11.38
C ASN A 297 -5.53 -8.85 -11.27
N ASN A 298 -4.95 -10.04 -11.03
CA ASN A 298 -5.73 -11.25 -10.78
C ASN A 298 -6.61 -11.11 -9.53
N LYS A 299 -6.09 -10.50 -8.46
CA LYS A 299 -6.88 -10.27 -7.24
C LYS A 299 -8.00 -9.26 -7.44
N ILE A 300 -7.74 -8.19 -8.19
CA ILE A 300 -8.75 -7.20 -8.58
C ILE A 300 -9.85 -7.87 -9.40
N ALA A 301 -9.48 -8.71 -10.38
CA ALA A 301 -10.44 -9.45 -11.18
C ALA A 301 -11.31 -10.37 -10.32
N GLU A 302 -10.71 -11.14 -9.41
CA GLU A 302 -11.44 -12.00 -8.47
C GLU A 302 -12.40 -11.21 -7.57
N LEU A 303 -11.96 -10.06 -7.04
CA LEU A 303 -12.81 -9.21 -6.19
C LEU A 303 -13.96 -8.58 -6.97
N ASN A 304 -13.73 -8.18 -8.22
CA ASN A 304 -14.79 -7.67 -9.10
C ASN A 304 -15.81 -8.75 -9.44
N GLU A 305 -15.37 -9.99 -9.66
CA GLU A 305 -16.27 -11.14 -9.86
C GLU A 305 -17.10 -11.42 -8.61
N ARG A 306 -16.49 -11.41 -7.41
CA ARG A 306 -17.24 -11.54 -6.14
C ARG A 306 -18.25 -10.41 -5.94
N LEU A 307 -17.86 -9.17 -6.25
CA LEU A 307 -18.74 -8.01 -6.13
C LEU A 307 -19.94 -8.11 -7.07
N THR A 308 -19.71 -8.50 -8.33
CA THR A 308 -20.79 -8.68 -9.31
C THR A 308 -21.73 -9.82 -8.92
N ASN A 309 -21.20 -10.93 -8.41
CA ASN A 309 -22.03 -12.03 -7.88
C ASN A 309 -22.88 -11.57 -6.69
N ALA A 310 -22.30 -10.83 -5.74
CA ALA A 310 -23.03 -10.31 -4.58
C ALA A 310 -24.11 -9.28 -4.98
N GLN A 311 -23.84 -8.45 -6.01
CA GLN A 311 -24.84 -7.54 -6.58
C GLN A 311 -26.01 -8.31 -7.21
N GLN A 312 -25.73 -9.35 -7.99
CA GLN A 312 -26.77 -10.20 -8.57
C GLN A 312 -27.60 -10.90 -7.50
N GLU A 313 -26.97 -11.40 -6.43
CA GLU A 313 -27.68 -12.01 -5.30
C GLU A 313 -28.56 -11.00 -4.58
N ASN A 314 -28.08 -9.78 -4.34
CA ASN A 314 -28.86 -8.70 -3.74
C ASN A 314 -30.06 -8.30 -4.61
N ASP A 315 -29.87 -8.19 -5.93
CA ASP A 315 -30.97 -7.90 -6.85
C ASP A 315 -32.01 -9.02 -6.88
N ASN A 316 -31.58 -10.29 -6.79
CA ASN A 316 -32.48 -11.44 -6.69
C ASN A 316 -33.28 -11.42 -5.37
N LEU A 317 -32.61 -11.13 -4.25
CA LEU A 317 -33.26 -11.00 -2.95
C LEU A 317 -34.25 -9.83 -2.93
N LYS A 318 -33.90 -8.67 -3.49
CA LYS A 318 -34.82 -7.53 -3.64
C LYS A 318 -36.06 -7.90 -4.45
N ARG A 319 -35.91 -8.66 -5.54
CA ARG A 319 -37.05 -9.17 -6.31
C ARG A 319 -37.92 -10.11 -5.49
N GLN A 320 -37.32 -11.03 -4.72
CA GLN A 320 -38.05 -11.93 -3.84
C GLN A 320 -38.81 -11.17 -2.75
N VAL A 321 -38.18 -10.19 -2.11
CA VAL A 321 -38.82 -9.31 -1.11
C VAL A 321 -40.00 -8.58 -1.75
N SER A 322 -39.83 -7.97 -2.92
CA SER A 322 -40.93 -7.28 -3.60
C SER A 322 -42.09 -8.22 -3.98
N LEU A 323 -41.80 -9.47 -4.36
CA LEU A 323 -42.84 -10.48 -4.61
C LEU A 323 -43.57 -10.87 -3.32
N GLN A 324 -42.84 -11.04 -2.22
CA GLN A 324 -43.43 -11.35 -0.91
C GLN A 324 -44.26 -10.18 -0.38
N GLU A 325 -43.79 -8.94 -0.52
CA GLU A 325 -44.54 -7.72 -0.17
C GLU A 325 -45.86 -7.65 -0.94
N LYS A 326 -45.85 -7.87 -2.26
CA LYS A 326 -47.08 -7.91 -3.07
C LYS A 326 -48.02 -9.03 -2.64
N SER A 327 -47.49 -10.21 -2.31
CA SER A 327 -48.29 -11.33 -1.81
C SER A 327 -48.90 -11.02 -0.44
N LEU A 328 -48.15 -10.32 0.42
CA LEU A 328 -48.61 -9.91 1.73
C LEU A 328 -49.70 -8.84 1.61
N GLU A 329 -49.48 -7.82 0.79
CA GLU A 329 -50.46 -6.77 0.48
C GLU A 329 -51.76 -7.37 -0.09
N HIS A 330 -51.66 -8.38 -0.96
CA HIS A 330 -52.83 -9.09 -1.46
C HIS A 330 -53.56 -9.89 -0.36
N ALA A 331 -52.82 -10.57 0.52
CA ALA A 331 -53.40 -11.30 1.64
C ALA A 331 -54.05 -10.36 2.67
N GLU A 332 -53.44 -9.21 2.94
CA GLU A 332 -53.98 -8.14 3.78
C GLU A 332 -55.26 -7.56 3.16
N PHE A 333 -55.26 -7.29 1.85
CA PHE A 333 -56.46 -6.85 1.13
C PHE A 333 -57.61 -7.86 1.26
N ILE A 334 -57.35 -9.16 1.04
CA ILE A 334 -58.37 -10.21 1.20
C ILE A 334 -58.88 -10.27 2.65
N ARG A 335 -57.98 -10.18 3.64
CA ARG A 335 -58.34 -10.18 5.05
C ARG A 335 -59.24 -9.00 5.37
N ASP A 336 -58.87 -7.80 4.94
CA ASP A 336 -59.60 -6.57 5.22
C ASP A 336 -60.95 -6.54 4.50
N GLU A 337 -61.01 -7.03 3.25
CA GLU A 337 -62.28 -7.22 2.52
C GLU A 337 -63.19 -8.21 3.26
N LYS A 338 -62.66 -9.33 3.75
CA LYS A 338 -63.42 -10.31 4.55
C LYS A 338 -63.90 -9.70 5.87
N LEU A 339 -63.06 -8.93 6.54
CA LEU A 339 -63.40 -8.25 7.79
C LEU A 339 -64.51 -7.22 7.56
N ARG A 340 -64.44 -6.47 6.46
CA ARG A 340 -65.48 -5.51 6.04
C ARG A 340 -66.81 -6.21 5.75
N LYS A 341 -66.79 -7.30 4.98
CA LYS A 341 -68.00 -8.12 4.70
C LYS A 341 -68.61 -8.69 5.98
N GLN A 342 -67.78 -9.12 6.93
CA GLN A 342 -68.22 -9.61 8.24
C GLN A 342 -68.83 -8.50 9.12
N GLN A 343 -68.25 -7.30 9.10
CA GLN A 343 -68.83 -6.12 9.76
C GLN A 343 -70.16 -5.70 9.14
N GLU A 344 -70.25 -5.66 7.80
CA GLU A 344 -71.49 -5.41 7.06
C GLU A 344 -72.57 -6.44 7.43
N LEU A 345 -72.22 -7.73 7.50
CA LEU A 345 -73.14 -8.79 7.94
C LEU A 345 -73.64 -8.56 9.38
N MET A 346 -72.74 -8.25 10.33
CA MET A 346 -73.16 -7.94 11.70
C MET A 346 -74.08 -6.72 11.77
N TYR A 347 -73.80 -5.68 10.97
CA TYR A 347 -74.65 -4.49 10.91
C TYR A 347 -76.06 -4.85 10.43
N VAL A 348 -76.18 -5.62 9.35
CA VAL A 348 -77.49 -6.06 8.82
C VAL A 348 -78.18 -7.06 9.77
N MET A 349 -77.43 -7.92 10.46
CA MET A 349 -77.99 -8.79 11.50
C MET A 349 -78.53 -7.99 12.69
N ASN A 350 -77.82 -6.94 13.11
CA ASN A 350 -78.30 -6.03 14.15
C ASN A 350 -79.54 -5.26 13.69
N GLU A 351 -79.57 -4.74 12.46
CA GLU A 351 -80.78 -4.15 11.87
C GLU A 351 -81.94 -5.15 11.88
N ALA A 352 -81.70 -6.40 11.46
CA ALA A 352 -82.70 -7.47 11.46
C ALA A 352 -83.21 -7.80 12.87
N ALA A 353 -82.30 -7.88 13.85
CA ALA A 353 -82.65 -8.12 15.25
C ALA A 353 -83.50 -6.98 15.82
N ILE A 354 -83.14 -5.72 15.53
CA ILE A 354 -83.94 -4.55 15.88
C ILE A 354 -85.33 -4.64 15.24
N PHE A 355 -85.41 -4.99 13.95
CA PHE A 355 -86.67 -5.17 13.24
C PHE A 355 -87.53 -6.30 13.83
N ILE A 356 -86.92 -7.43 14.22
CA ILE A 356 -87.63 -8.54 14.87
C ILE A 356 -88.12 -8.14 16.26
N LEU A 357 -87.29 -7.45 17.05
CA LEU A 357 -87.65 -6.97 18.38
C LEU A 357 -88.79 -5.94 18.32
N THR A 358 -88.71 -4.97 17.41
CA THR A 358 -89.82 -4.02 17.17
C THR A 358 -91.07 -4.72 16.64
N SER A 359 -90.94 -5.78 15.83
CA SER A 359 -92.09 -6.58 15.38
C SER A 359 -92.76 -7.34 16.53
N LEU A 360 -91.98 -7.85 17.50
CA LEU A 360 -92.50 -8.49 18.71
C LEU A 360 -93.16 -7.48 19.65
N GLU A 361 -92.58 -6.29 19.84
CA GLU A 361 -93.20 -5.20 20.61
C GLU A 361 -94.49 -4.67 19.96
N LEU A 362 -94.55 -4.62 18.62
CA LEU A 362 -95.76 -4.24 17.87
C LEU A 362 -96.86 -5.29 18.01
N GLN A 363 -96.52 -6.58 18.11
CA GLN A 363 -97.47 -7.66 18.36
C GLN A 363 -98.10 -7.58 19.77
N GLU A 364 -97.35 -7.10 20.74
CA GLU A 364 -97.79 -6.98 22.14
C GLU A 364 -98.75 -5.78 22.36
N LYS A 365 -98.72 -4.77 21.47
CA LYS A 365 -99.49 -3.51 21.59
C LYS A 365 -100.78 -3.41 20.76
N GLY A 366 -101.08 -4.39 19.90
CA GLY A 366 -102.29 -4.37 19.05
C GLY A 366 -102.16 -3.39 17.87
N PRO A 367 -101.47 -3.78 16.78
CA PRO A 367 -101.01 -2.86 15.74
C PRO A 367 -102.11 -2.48 14.74
N THR A 368 -101.98 -1.29 14.12
CA THR A 368 -102.88 -0.86 13.04
C THR A 368 -102.45 -1.43 11.68
N LYS A 369 -103.40 -1.52 10.73
CA LYS A 369 -103.22 -2.24 9.45
C LYS A 369 -102.12 -1.65 8.54
N ASP A 370 -101.84 -0.35 8.66
CA ASP A 370 -100.79 0.34 7.89
C ASP A 370 -99.38 0.07 8.45
N GLU A 371 -99.23 -0.04 9.77
CA GLU A 371 -97.96 -0.33 10.45
C GLU A 371 -97.44 -1.74 10.11
N LEU A 372 -98.33 -2.72 9.99
CA LEU A 372 -97.99 -4.09 9.58
C LEU A 372 -97.48 -4.18 8.14
N SER A 373 -98.03 -3.39 7.21
CA SER A 373 -97.63 -3.45 5.80
C SER A 373 -96.24 -2.86 5.60
N GLN A 374 -95.92 -1.74 6.27
CA GLN A 374 -94.61 -1.10 6.22
C GLN A 374 -93.54 -1.96 6.92
N HIS A 375 -93.86 -2.61 8.05
CA HIS A 375 -92.94 -3.51 8.74
C HIS A 375 -92.63 -4.78 7.92
N SER A 376 -93.64 -5.39 7.28
CA SER A 376 -93.43 -6.61 6.46
C SER A 376 -92.59 -6.33 5.20
N SER A 377 -92.72 -5.14 4.61
CA SER A 377 -91.89 -4.69 3.48
C SER A 377 -90.44 -4.45 3.90
N GLY A 378 -90.23 -3.79 5.04
CA GLY A 378 -88.90 -3.57 5.65
C GLY A 378 -88.19 -4.88 6.01
N LEU A 379 -88.89 -5.81 6.66
CA LEU A 379 -88.36 -7.14 7.01
C LEU A 379 -87.95 -7.93 5.77
N ASN A 380 -88.79 -7.96 4.73
CA ASN A 380 -88.47 -8.64 3.45
C ASN A 380 -87.31 -7.98 2.69
N ALA A 381 -87.04 -6.69 2.89
CA ALA A 381 -85.87 -6.01 2.36
C ALA A 381 -84.59 -6.39 3.13
N VAL A 382 -84.67 -6.47 4.46
CA VAL A 382 -83.56 -6.89 5.33
C VAL A 382 -83.21 -8.38 5.12
N ILE A 383 -84.21 -9.26 4.96
CA ILE A 383 -84.01 -10.68 4.64
C ILE A 383 -83.32 -10.86 3.28
N ARG A 384 -83.71 -10.06 2.27
CA ARG A 384 -83.03 -10.09 0.95
C ARG A 384 -81.58 -9.58 1.04
N LYS A 385 -81.31 -8.56 1.85
CA LYS A 385 -79.94 -8.10 2.14
C LYS A 385 -79.11 -9.18 2.86
N LEU A 386 -79.68 -9.85 3.87
CA LEU A 386 -79.04 -10.97 4.57
C LEU A 386 -78.73 -12.14 3.64
N ALA A 387 -79.66 -12.52 2.77
CA ALA A 387 -79.48 -13.60 1.81
C ALA A 387 -78.33 -13.29 0.82
N ASN A 388 -78.26 -12.07 0.29
CA ASN A 388 -77.19 -11.67 -0.63
C ASN A 388 -75.81 -11.63 0.06
N ILE A 389 -75.72 -11.07 1.27
CA ILE A 389 -74.44 -10.99 2.02
C ILE A 389 -74.00 -12.40 2.48
N SER A 390 -74.93 -13.27 2.87
CA SER A 390 -74.64 -14.66 3.24
C SER A 390 -74.12 -15.48 2.06
N GLN A 391 -74.69 -15.27 0.86
CA GLN A 391 -74.21 -15.92 -0.37
C GLN A 391 -72.79 -15.47 -0.72
N ASP A 392 -72.47 -14.18 -0.58
CA ASP A 392 -71.13 -13.63 -0.81
C ASP A 392 -70.10 -14.06 0.24
N MET A 393 -70.52 -14.41 1.47
CA MET A 393 -69.65 -14.91 2.55
C MET A 393 -69.40 -16.43 2.47
N SER A 394 -70.30 -17.20 1.84
CA SER A 394 -70.22 -18.66 1.76
C SER A 394 -69.20 -19.20 0.74
N GLY A 395 -68.58 -18.33 -0.06
CA GLY A 395 -67.50 -18.71 -0.96
C GLY A 395 -67.92 -19.56 -2.17
N ILE A 396 -69.20 -19.56 -2.56
CA ILE A 396 -69.60 -20.17 -3.84
C ILE A 396 -69.23 -19.20 -4.97
N GLU A 397 -68.04 -19.40 -5.51
CA GLU A 397 -67.50 -18.66 -6.65
C GLU A 397 -68.49 -18.60 -7.82
N LYS A 398 -68.84 -17.38 -8.25
CA LYS A 398 -69.16 -17.16 -9.67
C LYS A 398 -67.88 -17.36 -10.46
N LYS A 399 -67.82 -18.42 -11.28
CA LYS A 399 -66.84 -18.57 -12.35
C LYS A 399 -66.81 -17.30 -13.20
N SER A 400 -65.87 -16.41 -12.91
CA SER A 400 -65.53 -15.32 -13.82
C SER A 400 -64.37 -15.81 -14.68
N VAL A 401 -64.67 -16.03 -15.95
CA VAL A 401 -63.68 -16.19 -17.02
C VAL A 401 -62.94 -14.86 -17.11
N LYS A 402 -61.68 -14.83 -16.68
CA LYS A 402 -60.74 -13.74 -16.98
C LYS A 402 -59.54 -14.31 -17.71
N SER A 403 -59.66 -14.26 -19.03
CA SER A 403 -58.64 -13.95 -20.04
C SER A 403 -57.18 -14.15 -19.64
N ASP A 404 -56.59 -15.20 -20.21
CA ASP A 404 -55.18 -15.31 -20.54
C ASP A 404 -54.75 -14.17 -21.47
N LYS A 405 -54.23 -13.07 -20.91
CA LYS A 405 -53.30 -12.17 -21.58
C LYS A 405 -52.50 -11.45 -20.51
N ASP A 406 -51.35 -12.01 -20.15
CA ASP A 406 -50.11 -11.26 -19.86
C ASP A 406 -49.03 -12.26 -19.42
N GLU A 407 -48.63 -13.12 -20.35
CA GLU A 407 -47.44 -13.97 -20.22
C GLU A 407 -46.64 -13.92 -21.52
N LYS A 408 -46.27 -12.70 -21.95
CA LYS A 408 -45.39 -12.46 -23.11
C LYS A 408 -44.63 -11.14 -22.99
N ALA A 409 -43.88 -10.97 -21.90
CA ALA A 409 -42.91 -9.88 -21.81
C ALA A 409 -41.74 -10.19 -20.87
N ASP A 410 -41.14 -11.39 -20.92
CA ASP A 410 -39.85 -11.63 -20.22
C ASP A 410 -38.96 -12.67 -20.92
N LYS A 411 -38.98 -12.65 -22.25
CA LYS A 411 -38.09 -13.46 -23.11
C LYS A 411 -37.50 -12.62 -24.25
N LYS A 412 -36.83 -11.51 -23.91
CA LYS A 412 -36.03 -10.76 -24.90
C LYS A 412 -34.92 -9.89 -24.28
N MET A 413 -34.07 -10.45 -23.42
CA MET A 413 -32.81 -9.83 -22.98
C MET A 413 -31.71 -10.87 -22.76
N LEU A 414 -31.64 -11.90 -23.61
CA LEU A 414 -30.55 -12.88 -23.61
C LEU A 414 -29.97 -13.07 -25.01
N SER A 415 -29.47 -11.99 -25.61
CA SER A 415 -28.57 -12.08 -26.76
C SER A 415 -27.85 -10.75 -27.00
N ARG A 416 -26.78 -10.46 -26.26
CA ARG A 416 -25.69 -9.58 -26.72
C ARG A 416 -24.51 -9.66 -25.76
N GLN A 417 -23.50 -10.41 -26.18
CA GLN A 417 -22.05 -10.15 -26.04
C GLN A 417 -21.28 -11.48 -25.94
N LYS A 418 -21.07 -12.09 -27.11
CA LYS A 418 -19.81 -12.77 -27.44
C LYS A 418 -19.10 -11.90 -28.48
N THR A 419 -17.77 -12.04 -28.54
CA THR A 419 -16.76 -11.30 -29.34
C THR A 419 -16.43 -9.94 -28.73
N SER A 420 -15.24 -9.71 -28.16
CA SER A 420 -13.93 -9.83 -28.81
C SER A 420 -12.82 -10.38 -27.92
N ASN A 421 -12.23 -11.50 -28.38
CA ASN A 421 -10.83 -11.82 -28.15
C ASN A 421 -10.03 -11.27 -29.35
N THR A 422 -9.00 -10.47 -29.08
CA THR A 422 -7.77 -10.26 -29.88
C THR A 422 -6.73 -9.74 -28.86
N ALA A 423 -5.75 -10.54 -28.40
CA ALA A 423 -4.54 -10.97 -29.11
C ALA A 423 -3.86 -9.74 -29.76
N SER A 424 -2.85 -9.15 -29.12
CA SER A 424 -1.41 -9.52 -29.16
C SER A 424 -0.62 -8.70 -30.19
N ALA A 425 0.28 -7.83 -29.71
CA ALA A 425 1.49 -7.33 -30.37
C ALA A 425 2.18 -6.41 -29.34
N SER A 426 3.14 -6.86 -28.52
CA SER A 426 4.56 -7.07 -28.86
C SER A 426 5.05 -6.23 -30.04
N GLU A 427 5.68 -5.11 -29.73
CA GLU A 427 6.73 -4.56 -30.60
C GLU A 427 7.81 -3.91 -29.75
N SER A 428 8.84 -4.70 -29.49
CA SER A 428 10.18 -4.23 -29.17
C SER A 428 10.86 -3.86 -30.48
N GLN A 429 11.34 -2.63 -30.61
CA GLN A 429 12.52 -2.36 -31.43
C GLN A 429 13.47 -1.44 -30.67
N ARG A 430 14.54 -2.07 -30.18
CA ARG A 430 15.87 -1.48 -30.06
C ARG A 430 16.39 -1.21 -31.47
N THR A 431 16.96 -0.04 -31.70
CA THR A 431 18.10 0.12 -32.59
C THR A 431 19.17 0.97 -31.90
N TYR A 432 20.31 0.32 -31.66
CA TYR A 432 21.67 0.90 -31.71
C TYR A 432 21.77 1.89 -32.87
N GLY A 433 22.51 3.00 -32.85
CA GLY A 433 23.82 3.24 -32.26
C GLY A 433 24.75 3.73 -33.38
N GLN A 434 25.63 4.66 -33.02
CA GLN A 434 26.90 5.05 -33.67
C GLN A 434 26.96 6.11 -34.79
N LYS A 435 27.89 7.05 -34.52
CA LYS A 435 28.78 7.82 -35.42
C LYS A 435 28.14 9.05 -36.10
N ASP A 436 28.69 10.26 -36.03
CA ASP A 436 30.10 10.62 -36.17
C ASP A 436 30.56 11.82 -35.33
N SER A 437 31.81 11.68 -34.90
CA SER A 437 32.77 12.71 -34.52
C SER A 437 33.30 13.50 -35.72
N SER A 438 33.91 14.65 -35.42
CA SER A 438 34.76 15.54 -36.27
C SER A 438 34.01 16.79 -36.73
N THR A 439 34.46 18.02 -36.48
CA THR A 439 35.83 18.48 -36.77
C THR A 439 36.11 19.77 -35.99
N GLN A 440 37.32 19.85 -35.42
CA GLN A 440 37.98 21.07 -35.00
C GLN A 440 37.95 22.14 -36.10
N LYS A 441 37.71 23.41 -35.75
CA LYS A 441 38.47 24.51 -36.33
C LYS A 441 38.96 25.45 -35.25
N PHE A 442 40.27 25.37 -35.05
CA PHE A 442 41.14 26.45 -34.60
C PHE A 442 40.77 27.77 -35.28
N VAL A 443 40.65 28.85 -34.50
CA VAL A 443 41.11 30.16 -34.95
C VAL A 443 42.01 30.72 -33.85
N LYS A 444 43.31 30.69 -34.16
CA LYS A 444 44.31 31.58 -33.60
C LYS A 444 43.99 33.00 -34.07
N THR A 445 44.01 33.96 -33.15
CA THR A 445 44.47 35.31 -33.47
C THR A 445 45.22 35.89 -32.29
N GLN A 446 46.55 35.86 -32.40
CA GLN A 446 47.45 36.77 -31.70
C GLN A 446 47.50 38.10 -32.46
N LYS A 447 47.93 39.15 -31.72
CA LYS A 447 48.46 40.46 -32.14
C LYS A 447 47.41 41.56 -32.36
N LYS A 448 47.26 42.47 -31.38
CA LYS A 448 48.20 43.57 -31.14
C LYS A 448 48.29 43.87 -29.65
#